data_AF-A0A3R7THR3-F1
#
_entry.id   AF-A0A3R7THR3-F1
#
_cell.length_a   1.000
_cell.length_b   1.000
_cell.length_c   1.000
_cell.angle_alpha   90.00
_cell.angle_beta   90.00
_cell.angle_gamma   90.00
#
_symmetry.space_group_name_H-M   'P 1'
#
loop_
_entity.id
_entity.type
_entity.pdbx_description
1 polymer ?
#
loop_
_entity_poly.entity_id
_entity_poly.type
_entity_poly.pdbx_seq_one_letter_code
_entity_poly.pdbx_strand_id
1 'polypeptide(L)' 'MNLSFLKLSCLTLIFLINFSLKSQNEPKWVSPLEIPIQLSGTFGELRNNHFHAGLDIRTQGRQGL' A
#
# COMPACT_ATOMS: atom_id res chain seq x y z
N MET A 1 33.26 27.41 -23.13
CA MET A 1 31.82 27.24 -22.81
C MET A 1 31.44 28.27 -21.75
N ASN A 2 30.33 29.01 -21.91
CA ASN A 2 29.97 30.09 -20.98
C ASN A 2 29.47 29.50 -19.64
N LEU A 3 29.88 30.08 -18.51
CA LEU A 3 29.47 29.63 -17.17
C LEU A 3 27.94 29.63 -16.99
N SER A 4 27.24 30.59 -17.60
CA SER A 4 25.77 30.65 -17.60
C SER A 4 25.16 29.43 -18.29
N PHE A 5 25.73 29.03 -19.43
CA PHE A 5 25.28 27.86 -20.19
C PHE A 5 25.47 26.56 -19.40
N LEU A 6 26.61 26.41 -18.70
CA LEU A 6 26.87 25.23 -17.86
C LEU A 6 25.87 25.12 -16.69
N LYS A 7 25.51 26.24 -16.05
CA LYS A 7 24.51 26.26 -14.98
C LYS A 7 23.12 25.85 -15.48
N LEU A 8 22.71 26.38 -16.64
CA LEU A 8 21.41 26.02 -17.24
C LEU A 8 21.36 24.53 -17.60
N SER A 9 22.43 23.99 -18.19
CA SER A 9 22.54 22.56 -18.50
C SER A 9 22.50 21.66 -17.26
N CYS A 10 23.06 22.12 -16.13
CA CYS A 10 23.03 21.37 -14.89
C CYS A 10 21.61 21.37 -14.28
N LEU A 11 20.92 22.51 -14.31
CA LEU A 11 19.55 22.63 -13.81
C LEU A 11 18.57 21.77 -14.60
N THR A 12 18.68 21.75 -15.94
CA THR A 12 17.84 20.90 -16.78
C THR A 12 18.09 19.42 -16.50
N LEU A 13 19.35 19.01 -16.30
CA LEU A 13 19.68 17.63 -15.94
C LEU A 13 19.08 17.23 -14.58
N ILE A 14 19.21 18.07 -13.56
CA ILE A 14 18.61 17.83 -12.24
C ILE A 14 17.10 17.68 -12.33
N PHE A 15 16.44 18.54 -13.12
CA PHE A 15 14.99 18.46 -13.34
C PHE A 15 14.59 17.12 -13.99
N LEU A 16 15.33 16.66 -15.00
CA LEU A 16 15.05 15.40 -15.70
C LEU A 16 15.22 14.16 -14.80
N ILE A 17 16.17 14.18 -13.86
CA ILE A 17 16.40 13.06 -12.92
C ILE A 17 15.18 12.82 -12.02
N ASN A 18 14.41 13.85 -11.67
CA ASN A 18 13.24 13.72 -10.81
C ASN A 18 12.14 12.83 -11.41
N PHE A 19 12.01 12.77 -12.75
CA PHE A 19 11.02 11.90 -13.41
C PHE A 19 11.34 10.41 -13.31
N SER A 20 12.57 10.05 -12.97
CA SER A 20 13.01 8.65 -12.84
C SER A 20 12.98 8.14 -11.39
N LEU A 21 12.68 9.01 -10.42
CA LEU A 21 12.60 8.62 -9.02
C LEU A 21 11.25 7.95 -8.73
N LYS A 22 11.29 6.73 -8.19
CA LYS A 22 10.11 6.06 -7.62
C LYS A 22 10.21 6.11 -6.10
N SER A 23 9.24 6.75 -5.45
CA SER A 23 9.22 7.02 -4.01
C SER A 23 8.86 5.79 -3.17
N GLN A 24 8.10 4.84 -3.72
CA GLN A 24 7.77 3.58 -3.05
C GLN A 24 7.34 2.52 -4.07
N ASN A 25 7.55 1.26 -3.70
CA ASN A 25 6.95 0.13 -4.43
C ASN A 25 5.47 0.05 -4.07
N GLU A 26 4.64 -0.29 -5.05
CA GLU A 26 3.24 -0.64 -4.79
C GLU A 26 3.19 -1.81 -3.79
N PRO A 27 2.41 -1.70 -2.70
CA PRO A 27 2.28 -2.79 -1.74
C PRO A 27 1.64 -3.98 -2.43
N LYS A 28 2.28 -5.15 -2.32
CA LYS A 28 1.69 -6.41 -2.77
C LYS A 28 0.69 -6.87 -1.70
N TRP A 29 -0.58 -6.59 -1.93
CA TRP A 29 -1.66 -7.10 -1.08
C TRP A 29 -1.74 -8.62 -1.20
N VAL A 30 -1.70 -9.30 -0.06
CA VAL A 30 -1.85 -10.76 0.05
C VAL A 30 -2.98 -11.06 1.01
N SER A 31 -3.71 -12.14 0.72
CA SER A 31 -4.69 -12.67 1.66
C SER A 31 -3.96 -13.12 2.93
N PRO A 32 -4.49 -12.85 4.13
CA PRO A 32 -3.88 -13.32 5.38
C PRO A 32 -4.01 -14.84 5.56
N LEU A 33 -4.85 -15.50 4.75
CA LEU A 33 -5.04 -16.94 4.75
C LEU A 33 -5.04 -17.48 3.31
N GLU A 34 -4.53 -18.69 3.12
CA GLU A 34 -4.51 -19.38 1.81
C GLU A 34 -5.85 -20.02 1.43
N ILE A 35 -6.87 -19.90 2.29
CA ILE A 35 -8.22 -20.43 2.07
C ILE A 35 -9.15 -19.36 1.49
N PRO A 36 -10.25 -19.73 0.80
CA PRO A 36 -11.25 -18.77 0.37
C PRO A 36 -11.77 -17.95 1.54
N ILE A 37 -11.67 -16.63 1.44
CA ILE A 37 -12.10 -15.71 2.49
C ILE A 37 -13.63 -15.75 2.61
N GLN A 38 -14.09 -16.12 3.80
CA GLN A 38 -15.50 -16.02 4.19
C GLN A 38 -15.58 -15.23 5.49
N LEU A 39 -16.30 -14.12 5.48
CA LEU A 39 -16.41 -13.25 6.65
C LEU A 39 -17.49 -13.78 7.61
N SER A 40 -17.21 -13.73 8.90
CA SER A 40 -18.21 -13.84 9.98
C SER A 40 -18.53 -12.49 10.62
N GLY A 41 -17.73 -11.46 10.33
CA GLY A 41 -17.91 -10.09 10.79
C GLY A 41 -17.15 -9.11 9.90
N THR A 42 -17.67 -7.88 9.77
CA THR A 42 -17.15 -6.88 8.83
C THR A 42 -16.64 -5.62 9.54
N PHE A 43 -15.74 -4.88 8.89
CA PHE A 43 -15.30 -3.57 9.37
C PHE A 43 -16.49 -2.61 9.46
N GLY A 44 -16.61 -1.91 10.58
CA GLY A 44 -17.70 -0.97 10.85
C GLY A 44 -19.02 -1.62 11.26
N GLU A 45 -19.09 -2.94 11.42
CA GLU A 45 -20.29 -3.61 11.93
C GLU A 45 -20.67 -3.04 13.30
N LEU A 46 -21.89 -2.48 13.41
CA LEU A 46 -22.41 -1.97 14.68
C LEU A 46 -22.83 -3.13 15.57
N ARG A 47 -22.31 -3.13 16.79
CA ARG A 47 -22.73 -4.00 17.88
C ARG A 47 -23.33 -3.13 18.97
N ASN A 48 -24.04 -3.74 19.92
CA ASN A 48 -24.82 -3.01 20.92
C ASN A 48 -24.03 -1.89 21.63
N ASN A 49 -22.72 -2.04 21.83
CA ASN A 49 -21.91 -1.12 22.63
C ASN A 49 -20.69 -0.51 21.90
N HIS A 50 -20.44 -0.85 20.63
CA HIS A 50 -19.28 -0.36 19.86
C HIS A 50 -19.41 -0.73 18.37
N PHE A 51 -18.52 -0.19 17.52
CA PHE A 51 -18.34 -0.67 16.15
C PHE A 51 -17.15 -1.65 16.08
N HIS A 52 -17.24 -2.63 15.20
CA HIS A 52 -16.18 -3.60 14.94
C HIS A 52 -15.08 -2.98 14.06
N ALA A 53 -13.85 -2.85 14.54
CA ALA A 53 -12.75 -2.21 13.81
C ALA A 53 -11.89 -3.18 12.97
N GLY A 54 -12.30 -4.45 12.82
CA GLY A 54 -11.54 -5.50 12.14
C GLY A 54 -12.31 -6.22 11.02
N LEU A 55 -11.80 -7.40 10.64
CA LEU A 55 -12.48 -8.36 9.79
C LEU A 55 -12.35 -9.73 10.44
N ASP A 56 -13.47 -10.40 10.69
CA ASP A 56 -13.48 -11.76 11.25
C ASP A 56 -13.58 -12.76 10.09
N ILE A 57 -12.57 -13.62 9.91
CA ILE A 57 -12.50 -14.60 8.82
C ILE A 57 -12.76 -16.01 9.36
N ARG A 58 -13.67 -16.75 8.74
CA ARG A 58 -13.98 -18.13 9.09
C ARG A 58 -12.83 -19.06 8.68
N THR A 59 -12.40 -19.92 9.59
CA THR A 59 -11.30 -20.89 9.36
C THR A 59 -11.76 -22.27 8.90
N GLN A 60 -13.06 -22.47 8.69
CA GLN A 60 -13.68 -23.77 8.37
C GLN A 60 -13.36 -24.86 9.42
N GLY A 61 -13.23 -24.48 10.69
CA GLY A 61 -12.95 -25.40 11.80
C GLY A 61 -11.48 -25.82 11.91
N ARG A 62 -10.58 -25.20 11.15
CA ARG A 62 -9.12 -25.44 11.21
C ARG A 62 -8.42 -24.40 12.08
N GLN A 63 -7.25 -24.77 12.58
CA GLN A 63 -6.33 -23.93 13.35
C GLN A 63 -4.93 -24.04 12.74
N GLY A 64 -4.07 -23.03 12.94
CA GLY A 64 -2.72 -23.01 12.37
C GLY A 64 -2.69 -22.80 10.85
N LEU A 65 -3.69 -22.10 10.31
CA LEU A 65 -3.75 -21.64 8.93
C LEU A 65 -2.82 -20.44 8.69
#